data_AF-A0A5D0RHE7-F1
#
_entry.id   AF-A0A5D0RHE7-F1
#
_cell.length_a   1.000
_cell.length_b   1.000
_cell.length_c   1.000
_cell.angle_alpha   90.00
_cell.angle_beta   90.00
_cell.angle_gamma   90.00
#
_symmetry.space_group_name_H-M   'P 1'
#
loop_
_entity.id
_entity.type
_entity.pdbx_description
1 polymer ?
#
loop_
_entity_poly.entity_id
_entity_poly.type
_entity_poly.pdbx_seq_one_letter_code
_entity_poly.pdbx_strand_id
1 'polypeptide(L)'
;MTTDATTGNAPRMIAISSGKGGVGKSTVTVNLAVALARAGLRVGIVDADIYGPSIPGMLGIPGNSPPAMGPDNRVVPPEAHGIKVISMGMLTADDQPSVMRGPMVTKYLRMFVAQVAWGELDVLLLDLPPGTGDIQLTLAQSFPLSGAVVVSTPQDVSLKIARRGLRMMEQVKVPIIGVIENMSGFTCPSCGEVSHIFHQGGGEAIAAELGVPFLGRVPLDPAIVDSGDDGVPLVIAHPETPAAQAYVQIAAALAGSEAETGGVALPFDWNVATGVGKPAPVPADGSAQDLPRALDFDAAGLRLEWPDGEGRTIPARDLRIACPCAACRDEMTGERLLDPLAVALSVTPTRIWSVGNYAIGINFSDGHASGIYTFKSLRRMQGAETEDV
;
A
#
# COMPACT_ATOMS: atom_id res chain seq x y z
N MET A 1 -19.26 -3.06 -37.55
CA MET A 1 -18.57 -2.13 -36.64
C MET A 1 -18.83 -2.61 -35.23
N THR A 2 -18.01 -3.56 -34.79
CA THR A 2 -18.03 -4.10 -33.44
C THR A 2 -17.15 -3.21 -32.58
N THR A 3 -17.76 -2.52 -31.62
CA THR A 3 -17.08 -1.79 -30.56
C THR A 3 -16.37 -2.78 -29.66
N ASP A 4 -15.05 -2.82 -29.78
CA ASP A 4 -14.16 -3.57 -28.89
C ASP A 4 -14.03 -2.76 -27.59
N ALA A 5 -14.83 -3.11 -26.59
CA ALA A 5 -14.71 -2.56 -25.24
C ALA A 5 -13.64 -3.38 -24.52
N THR A 6 -12.38 -2.95 -24.60
CA THR A 6 -11.31 -3.45 -23.76
C THR A 6 -11.63 -3.12 -22.30
N THR A 7 -12.16 -4.10 -21.57
CA THR A 7 -12.20 -4.09 -20.10
C THR A 7 -10.77 -4.29 -19.59
N GLY A 8 -9.94 -3.25 -19.69
CA GLY A 8 -8.62 -3.21 -19.08
C GLY A 8 -8.76 -3.06 -17.56
N ASN A 9 -8.20 -3.99 -16.81
CA ASN A 9 -8.12 -3.89 -15.36
C ASN A 9 -7.34 -2.63 -14.97
N ALA A 10 -7.79 -1.88 -13.96
CA ALA A 10 -7.07 -0.67 -13.52
C ALA A 10 -5.68 -1.07 -12.94
N PRO A 11 -4.61 -0.30 -13.19
CA PRO A 11 -3.29 -0.63 -12.69
C PRO A 11 -3.27 -0.62 -11.16
N ARG A 12 -2.45 -1.50 -10.57
CA ARG A 12 -2.19 -1.47 -9.13
C ARG A 12 -1.38 -0.22 -8.79
N MET A 13 -1.98 0.70 -8.04
CA MET A 13 -1.31 1.92 -7.59
C MET A 13 -0.62 1.66 -6.25
N ILE A 14 0.70 1.55 -6.26
CA ILE A 14 1.49 1.24 -5.07
C ILE A 14 2.27 2.48 -4.65
N ALA A 15 1.98 2.98 -3.45
CA ALA A 15 2.74 4.07 -2.86
C ALA A 15 4.06 3.56 -2.26
N ILE A 16 5.18 4.20 -2.60
CA ILE A 16 6.46 3.97 -1.94
C ILE A 16 6.68 5.11 -0.95
N SER A 17 6.76 4.79 0.34
CA SER A 17 6.85 5.75 1.44
C SER A 17 8.04 5.49 2.35
N SER A 18 8.46 6.51 3.09
CA SER A 18 9.47 6.40 4.14
C SER A 18 9.18 7.33 5.31
N GLY A 19 9.51 6.89 6.53
CA GLY A 19 9.31 7.70 7.74
C GLY A 19 10.29 8.88 7.89
N LYS A 20 11.43 8.84 7.17
CA LYS A 20 12.47 9.89 7.17
C LYS A 20 13.07 10.06 5.77
N GLY A 21 13.74 11.20 5.55
CA GLY A 21 14.56 11.44 4.36
C GLY A 21 15.85 10.63 4.39
N GLY A 22 16.43 10.35 3.22
CA GLY A 22 17.74 9.71 3.10
C GLY A 22 17.77 8.18 3.23
N VAL A 23 16.61 7.50 3.27
CA VAL A 23 16.55 6.01 3.32
C VAL A 23 16.74 5.34 1.96
N GLY A 24 16.95 6.09 0.88
CA GLY A 24 17.07 5.55 -0.49
C GLY A 24 15.73 5.16 -1.14
N LYS A 25 14.62 5.76 -0.72
CA LYS A 25 13.26 5.50 -1.23
C LYS A 25 13.18 5.54 -2.77
N SER A 26 13.65 6.62 -3.40
CA SER A 26 13.61 6.80 -4.85
C SER A 26 14.49 5.78 -5.59
N THR A 27 15.65 5.44 -5.03
CA THR A 27 16.52 4.36 -5.52
C THR A 27 15.83 3.01 -5.48
N VAL A 28 15.10 2.72 -4.39
CA VAL A 28 14.28 1.51 -4.26
C VAL A 28 13.16 1.52 -5.31
N THR A 29 12.46 2.64 -5.48
CA THR A 29 11.37 2.78 -6.47
C THR A 29 11.86 2.47 -7.88
N VAL A 30 12.99 3.04 -8.32
CA VAL A 30 13.55 2.82 -9.67
C VAL A 30 13.94 1.36 -9.88
N ASN A 31 14.75 0.79 -8.99
CA ASN A 31 15.23 -0.58 -9.16
C ASN A 31 14.10 -1.60 -9.07
N LEU A 32 13.10 -1.34 -8.23
CA LEU A 32 11.91 -2.17 -8.14
C LEU A 32 11.07 -2.09 -9.42
N ALA A 33 10.84 -0.88 -9.95
CA ALA A 33 10.08 -0.70 -11.19
C ALA A 33 10.71 -1.47 -12.36
N VAL A 34 12.03 -1.36 -12.50
CA VAL A 34 12.77 -2.06 -13.54
C VAL A 34 12.76 -3.57 -13.33
N ALA A 35 12.90 -4.05 -12.10
CA ALA A 35 12.78 -5.47 -11.81
C ALA A 35 11.38 -6.03 -12.15
N LEU A 36 10.30 -5.29 -11.85
CA LEU A 36 8.93 -5.63 -12.24
C LEU A 36 8.75 -5.64 -13.76
N ALA A 37 9.30 -4.65 -14.47
CA ALA A 37 9.24 -4.61 -15.93
C ALA A 37 10.00 -5.77 -16.59
N ARG A 38 11.16 -6.15 -16.04
CA ARG A 38 11.92 -7.33 -16.48
C ARG A 38 11.18 -8.64 -16.20
N ALA A 39 10.30 -8.66 -15.20
CA ALA A 39 9.37 -9.77 -14.95
C ALA A 39 8.15 -9.78 -15.90
N GLY A 40 8.07 -8.84 -16.85
CA GLY A 40 7.04 -8.78 -17.89
C GLY A 40 5.85 -7.87 -17.57
N LEU A 41 5.87 -7.14 -16.45
CA LEU A 41 4.81 -6.21 -16.10
C LEU A 41 4.99 -4.88 -16.84
N ARG A 42 3.88 -4.22 -17.16
CA ARG A 42 3.85 -2.86 -17.70
C ARG A 42 3.85 -1.88 -16.54
N VAL A 43 4.94 -1.12 -16.38
CA VAL A 43 5.18 -0.33 -15.18
C VAL A 43 5.28 1.16 -15.49
N GLY A 44 4.61 1.97 -14.66
CA GLY A 44 4.78 3.41 -14.61
C GLY A 44 5.34 3.88 -13.27
N ILE A 45 6.01 5.03 -13.26
CA ILE A 45 6.41 5.74 -12.03
C ILE A 45 5.87 7.17 -12.07
N VAL A 46 5.21 7.56 -10.97
CA VAL A 46 4.96 8.96 -10.63
C VAL A 46 5.96 9.38 -9.57
N ASP A 47 6.88 10.26 -9.92
CA ASP A 47 7.77 10.91 -8.98
C ASP A 47 7.06 12.12 -8.36
N ALA A 48 6.56 11.91 -7.14
CA ALA A 48 5.83 12.91 -6.38
C ALA A 48 6.73 13.68 -5.39
N ASP A 49 8.06 13.45 -5.38
CA ASP A 49 8.98 14.22 -4.57
C ASP A 49 9.31 15.57 -5.24
N ILE A 50 8.63 16.60 -4.76
CA ILE A 50 8.67 17.95 -5.32
C ILE A 50 9.99 18.66 -5.04
N TYR A 51 10.59 18.36 -3.88
CA TYR A 51 11.74 19.11 -3.38
C TYR A 51 13.07 18.48 -3.78
N GLY A 52 13.06 17.20 -4.17
CA GLY A 52 14.23 16.49 -4.64
C GLY A 52 13.87 15.42 -5.67
N PRO A 53 13.26 15.78 -6.82
CA PRO A 53 12.96 14.81 -7.86
C PRO A 53 14.26 14.19 -8.36
N SER A 54 14.37 12.87 -8.25
CA SER A 54 15.60 12.13 -8.57
C SER A 54 15.37 11.00 -9.57
N ILE A 55 14.12 10.56 -9.72
CA ILE A 55 13.74 9.43 -10.59
C ILE A 55 14.14 9.65 -12.06
N PRO A 56 13.93 10.84 -12.69
CA PRO A 56 14.31 11.02 -14.10
C PRO A 56 15.81 10.83 -14.31
N GLY A 57 16.64 11.41 -13.45
CA GLY A 57 18.10 11.28 -13.51
C GLY A 57 18.56 9.83 -13.37
N MET A 58 18.02 9.10 -12.38
CA MET A 58 18.32 7.68 -12.15
C MET A 58 17.93 6.75 -13.31
N LEU A 59 17.09 7.22 -14.22
CA LEU A 59 16.68 6.49 -15.44
C LEU A 59 17.35 7.02 -16.71
N GLY A 60 18.24 8.01 -16.60
CA GLY A 60 18.89 8.66 -17.74
C GLY A 60 17.94 9.56 -18.56
N ILE A 61 16.80 9.96 -17.98
CA ILE A 61 15.83 10.87 -18.60
C ILE A 61 16.25 12.32 -18.28
N PRO A 62 16.41 13.20 -19.28
CA PRO A 62 16.72 14.60 -19.04
C PRO A 62 15.67 15.28 -18.16
N GLY A 63 16.05 15.70 -16.94
CA GLY A 63 15.12 16.22 -15.93
C GLY A 63 14.35 17.49 -16.33
N ASN A 64 14.92 18.31 -17.22
CA ASN A 64 14.36 19.61 -17.62
C ASN A 64 13.64 19.60 -18.97
N SER A 65 13.27 18.42 -19.48
CA SER A 65 12.48 18.33 -20.71
C SER A 65 11.00 18.25 -20.35
N PRO A 66 10.20 19.31 -20.59
CA PRO A 66 8.77 19.24 -20.37
C PRO A 66 8.18 18.12 -21.25
N PRO A 67 7.26 17.31 -20.71
CA PRO A 67 6.72 16.19 -21.44
C PRO A 67 5.90 16.67 -22.64
N ALA A 68 5.99 15.94 -23.75
CA ALA A 68 5.27 16.29 -24.97
C ALA A 68 3.75 16.16 -24.76
N MET A 69 2.97 17.00 -25.44
CA MET A 69 1.52 16.87 -25.51
C MET A 69 1.15 15.98 -26.70
N GLY A 70 0.40 14.92 -26.44
CA GLY A 70 -0.14 14.02 -27.44
C GLY A 70 -1.39 14.58 -28.12
N PRO A 71 -1.88 13.90 -29.18
CA PRO A 71 -3.00 14.36 -30.01
C PRO A 71 -4.32 14.54 -29.23
N ASP A 72 -4.51 13.81 -28.12
CA ASP A 72 -5.72 13.89 -27.28
C ASP A 72 -5.60 14.88 -26.12
N ASN A 73 -4.67 15.84 -26.21
CA ASN A 73 -4.35 16.78 -25.13
C ASN A 73 -3.94 16.07 -23.82
N ARG A 74 -3.36 14.88 -23.95
CA ARG A 74 -2.76 14.10 -22.85
C ARG A 74 -1.25 14.26 -22.87
N VAL A 75 -0.66 14.25 -21.68
CA VAL A 75 0.78 14.30 -21.48
C VAL A 75 1.38 12.94 -21.89
N VAL A 76 2.33 12.93 -22.82
CA VAL A 76 3.07 11.72 -23.20
C VAL A 76 4.23 11.57 -22.20
N PRO A 77 4.22 10.53 -21.35
CA PRO A 77 5.29 10.34 -20.38
C PRO A 77 6.57 9.88 -21.10
N PRO A 78 7.74 10.43 -20.75
CA PRO A 78 9.01 9.85 -21.13
C PRO A 78 9.10 8.37 -20.73
N GLU A 79 9.80 7.58 -21.54
CA GLU A 79 10.01 6.16 -21.31
C GLU A 79 11.50 5.83 -21.36
N ALA A 80 11.99 5.12 -20.34
CA ALA A 80 13.34 4.61 -20.28
C ALA A 80 13.35 3.25 -19.60
N HIS A 81 14.18 2.33 -20.07
CA HIS A 81 14.31 0.98 -19.49
C HIS A 81 12.98 0.20 -19.41
N GLY A 82 12.03 0.48 -20.30
CA GLY A 82 10.68 -0.09 -20.29
C GLY A 82 9.73 0.50 -19.25
N ILE A 83 10.10 1.62 -18.63
CA ILE A 83 9.35 2.30 -17.58
C ILE A 83 8.87 3.65 -18.08
N LYS A 84 7.57 3.90 -18.01
CA LYS A 84 6.99 5.23 -18.26
C LYS A 84 7.11 6.07 -17.00
N VAL A 85 7.52 7.33 -17.12
CA VAL A 85 7.74 8.19 -15.97
C VAL A 85 7.09 9.55 -16.16
N ILE A 86 6.52 10.06 -15.08
CA ILE A 86 6.21 11.48 -14.94
C ILE A 86 6.77 11.97 -13.61
N SER A 87 7.44 13.11 -13.62
CA SER A 87 8.03 13.70 -12.42
C SER A 87 7.62 15.15 -12.29
N MET A 88 7.48 15.61 -11.04
CA MET A 88 7.31 17.02 -10.76
C MET A 88 8.49 17.87 -11.27
N GLY A 89 9.70 17.30 -11.30
CA GLY A 89 10.89 17.98 -11.83
C GLY A 89 10.80 18.36 -13.31
N MET A 90 9.96 17.66 -14.08
CA MET A 90 9.74 17.95 -15.51
C MET A 90 8.80 19.13 -15.76
N LEU A 91 8.01 19.54 -14.76
CA LEU A 91 7.06 20.65 -14.88
C LEU A 91 7.63 21.99 -14.42
N THR A 92 8.70 21.95 -13.63
CA THR A 92 9.43 23.12 -13.16
C THR A 92 10.49 23.48 -14.19
N ALA A 93 10.09 24.15 -15.27
CA ALA A 93 11.06 24.80 -16.13
C ALA A 93 11.74 25.94 -15.35
N ASP A 94 13.07 25.86 -15.30
CA ASP A 94 14.01 26.85 -14.76
C ASP A 94 14.14 26.99 -13.24
N ASP A 95 15.40 27.33 -12.90
CA ASP A 95 16.12 27.56 -11.66
C ASP A 95 15.48 28.56 -10.65
N GLN A 96 14.17 28.74 -10.71
CA GLN A 96 13.42 29.56 -9.77
C GLN A 96 12.84 28.66 -8.68
N PRO A 97 13.10 28.94 -7.39
CA PRO A 97 12.40 28.30 -6.28
C PRO A 97 10.94 28.71 -6.33
N SER A 98 10.16 28.06 -7.18
CA SER A 98 8.71 28.22 -7.20
C SER A 98 8.21 27.54 -5.94
N VAL A 99 7.87 28.36 -4.93
CA VAL A 99 7.19 27.87 -3.74
C VAL A 99 5.84 27.32 -4.19
N MET A 100 5.81 26.03 -4.51
CA MET A 100 4.58 25.35 -4.87
C MET A 100 3.73 25.21 -3.61
N ARG A 101 2.64 25.98 -3.57
CA ARG A 101 1.64 25.89 -2.51
C ARG A 101 0.88 24.56 -2.66
N GLY A 102 0.52 23.93 -1.54
CA GLY A 102 -0.17 22.62 -1.50
C GLY A 102 -1.29 22.41 -2.52
N PRO A 103 -2.17 23.39 -2.82
CA PRO A 103 -3.21 23.22 -3.84
C PRO A 103 -2.68 22.97 -5.27
N MET A 104 -1.52 23.56 -5.64
CA MET A 104 -0.91 23.32 -6.96
C MET A 104 -0.31 21.93 -7.07
N VAL A 105 0.29 21.45 -5.97
CA VAL A 105 0.82 20.10 -5.83
C VAL A 105 -0.28 19.09 -6.12
N THR A 106 -1.41 19.16 -5.39
CA THR A 106 -2.55 18.27 -5.60
C THR A 106 -3.09 18.33 -7.03
N LYS A 107 -3.11 19.52 -7.66
CA LYS A 107 -3.57 19.69 -9.05
C LYS A 107 -2.68 18.93 -10.04
N TYR A 108 -1.35 19.10 -9.95
CA TYR A 108 -0.41 18.41 -10.85
C TYR A 108 -0.40 16.90 -10.63
N LEU A 109 -0.52 16.46 -9.38
CA LEU A 109 -0.62 15.04 -9.04
C LEU A 109 -1.87 14.39 -9.61
N ARG A 110 -3.03 15.06 -9.52
CA ARG A 110 -4.26 14.60 -10.21
C ARG A 110 -4.08 14.58 -11.73
N MET A 111 -3.39 15.56 -12.29
CA MET A 111 -3.05 15.57 -13.72
C MET A 111 -2.16 14.38 -14.10
N PHE A 112 -1.15 14.04 -13.30
CA PHE A 112 -0.25 12.91 -13.55
C PHE A 112 -0.98 11.56 -13.64
N VAL A 113 -2.05 11.38 -12.88
CA VAL A 113 -2.83 10.15 -12.93
C VAL A 113 -3.90 10.19 -14.03
N ALA A 114 -4.61 11.31 -14.19
CA ALA A 114 -5.77 11.39 -15.07
C ALA A 114 -5.48 11.83 -16.52
N GLN A 115 -4.40 12.59 -16.75
CA GLN A 115 -4.12 13.27 -18.02
C GLN A 115 -2.82 12.81 -18.67
N VAL A 116 -2.10 11.86 -18.09
CA VAL A 116 -0.94 11.22 -18.72
C VAL A 116 -1.40 10.02 -19.54
N ALA A 117 -0.84 9.88 -20.74
CA ALA A 117 -1.09 8.77 -21.66
C ALA A 117 -0.29 7.52 -21.23
N TRP A 118 -0.62 6.97 -20.06
CA TRP A 118 0.02 5.76 -19.53
C TRP A 118 -0.13 4.53 -20.43
N GLY A 119 -1.20 4.48 -21.23
CA GLY A 119 -1.59 3.26 -21.94
C GLY A 119 -2.08 2.20 -20.96
N GLU A 120 -1.91 0.93 -21.31
CA GLU A 120 -2.19 -0.16 -20.38
C GLU A 120 -0.99 -0.36 -19.44
N LEU A 121 -1.26 -0.38 -18.13
CA LEU A 121 -0.29 -0.61 -17.07
C LEU A 121 -0.80 -1.72 -16.16
N ASP A 122 0.12 -2.52 -15.64
CA ASP A 122 -0.16 -3.49 -14.58
C ASP A 122 0.11 -2.87 -13.20
N VAL A 123 1.16 -2.05 -13.10
CA VAL A 123 1.59 -1.39 -11.85
C VAL A 123 1.95 0.08 -12.11
N LEU A 124 1.48 0.96 -11.23
CA LEU A 124 1.91 2.36 -11.15
C LEU A 124 2.52 2.60 -9.77
N LEU A 125 3.83 2.86 -9.71
CA LEU A 125 4.52 3.19 -8.47
C LEU A 125 4.46 4.70 -8.22
N LEU A 126 4.12 5.10 -7.00
CA LEU A 126 4.09 6.50 -6.59
C LEU A 126 5.21 6.76 -5.57
N ASP A 127 6.27 7.45 -5.99
CA ASP A 127 7.39 7.83 -5.12
C ASP A 127 7.00 9.06 -4.29
N LEU A 128 6.53 8.85 -3.06
CA LEU A 128 6.02 9.95 -2.21
C LEU A 128 7.17 10.82 -1.67
N PRO A 129 6.97 12.12 -1.37
CA PRO A 129 7.97 12.94 -0.66
C PRO A 129 8.39 12.30 0.67
N PRO A 130 9.56 12.57 1.25
CA PRO A 130 9.96 11.98 2.54
C PRO A 130 9.15 12.53 3.74
N GLY A 131 9.13 11.75 4.83
CA GLY A 131 8.58 12.17 6.12
C GLY A 131 7.13 11.72 6.32
N THR A 132 6.39 12.42 7.19
CA THR A 132 4.96 12.13 7.48
C THR A 132 4.11 13.40 7.48
N GLY A 133 4.50 14.37 6.65
CA GLY A 133 3.86 15.69 6.60
C GLY A 133 2.54 15.67 5.81
N ASP A 134 1.79 16.78 5.88
CA ASP A 134 0.48 16.93 5.25
C ASP A 134 0.46 16.67 3.73
N ILE A 135 1.60 16.85 3.05
CA ILE A 135 1.73 16.59 1.61
C ILE A 135 1.57 15.10 1.30
N GLN A 136 2.23 14.21 2.05
CA GLN A 136 2.07 12.76 1.85
C GLN A 136 0.64 12.31 2.16
N LEU A 137 0.01 12.87 3.20
CA LEU A 137 -1.38 12.57 3.55
C LEU A 137 -2.34 12.99 2.43
N THR A 138 -2.17 14.22 1.94
CA THR A 138 -2.97 14.77 0.82
C THR A 138 -2.80 13.94 -0.44
N LEU A 139 -1.56 13.52 -0.73
CA LEU A 139 -1.22 12.63 -1.83
C LEU A 139 -1.95 11.30 -1.73
N ALA A 140 -1.82 10.63 -0.58
CA ALA A 140 -2.41 9.31 -0.38
C ALA A 140 -3.96 9.35 -0.37
N GLN A 141 -4.57 10.46 0.08
CA GLN A 141 -6.02 10.68 -0.02
C GLN A 141 -6.49 11.02 -1.44
N SER A 142 -5.62 11.55 -2.29
CA SER A 142 -5.98 11.99 -3.63
C SER A 142 -6.04 10.84 -4.64
N PHE A 143 -5.53 9.66 -4.28
CA PHE A 143 -5.39 8.52 -5.18
C PHE A 143 -6.00 7.25 -4.60
N PRO A 144 -6.63 6.40 -5.43
CA PRO A 144 -7.12 5.09 -5.03
C PRO A 144 -5.96 4.09 -4.92
N LEU A 145 -5.11 4.25 -3.90
CA LEU A 145 -3.94 3.40 -3.70
C LEU A 145 -4.37 1.96 -3.39
N SER A 146 -3.82 1.01 -4.16
CA SER A 146 -3.97 -0.43 -3.93
C SER A 146 -3.17 -0.90 -2.72
N GLY A 147 -2.12 -0.17 -2.36
CA GLY A 147 -1.33 -0.43 -1.15
C GLY A 147 -0.10 0.46 -1.05
N ALA A 148 0.63 0.31 0.06
CA ALA A 148 1.86 1.04 0.34
C ALA A 148 3.00 0.09 0.72
N VAL A 149 4.18 0.36 0.18
CA VAL A 149 5.46 -0.22 0.59
C VAL A 149 6.20 0.80 1.42
N VAL A 150 6.66 0.39 2.60
CA VAL A 150 7.42 1.25 3.51
C VAL A 150 8.90 0.91 3.44
N VAL A 151 9.71 1.88 3.03
CA VAL A 151 11.17 1.79 3.00
C VAL A 151 11.73 2.31 4.32
N SER A 152 12.56 1.48 4.95
CA SER A 152 13.20 1.73 6.24
C SER A 152 14.69 1.38 6.17
N THR A 153 15.44 1.77 7.19
CA THR A 153 16.85 1.35 7.39
C THR A 153 16.99 0.56 8.69
N PRO A 154 18.05 -0.24 8.88
CA PRO A 154 18.25 -0.99 10.12
C PRO A 154 18.38 -0.11 11.36
N GLN A 155 18.78 1.16 11.19
CA GLN A 155 18.90 2.14 12.27
C GLN A 155 17.55 2.68 12.75
N ASP A 156 16.44 2.40 12.04
CA ASP A 156 15.10 2.85 12.39
C ASP A 156 14.45 2.03 13.51
N VAL A 157 15.26 1.55 14.47
CA VAL A 157 14.86 0.69 15.60
C VAL A 157 13.92 1.42 16.59
N SER A 158 13.74 2.74 16.47
CA SER A 158 12.77 3.44 17.31
C SER A 158 11.36 3.23 16.78
N LEU A 159 10.55 2.51 17.56
CA LEU A 159 9.10 2.35 17.37
C LEU A 159 8.38 3.66 17.06
N LYS A 160 8.86 4.79 17.56
CA LYS A 160 8.26 6.11 17.30
C LYS A 160 8.40 6.56 15.85
N ILE A 161 9.52 6.28 15.18
CA ILE A 161 9.80 6.72 13.80
C ILE A 161 9.09 5.79 12.81
N ALA A 162 9.22 4.48 13.02
CA ALA A 162 8.51 3.47 12.23
C ALA A 162 6.99 3.70 12.29
N ARG A 163 6.40 3.76 13.49
CA ARG A 163 4.96 4.00 13.67
C ARG A 163 4.47 5.33 13.07
N ARG A 164 5.34 6.31 12.84
CA ARG A 164 4.90 7.60 12.29
C ARG A 164 4.52 7.45 10.81
N GLY A 165 5.39 6.82 10.00
CA GLY A 165 5.14 6.57 8.58
C GLY A 165 3.93 5.64 8.36
N LEU A 166 3.77 4.68 9.27
CA LEU A 166 2.70 3.68 9.22
C LEU A 166 1.35 4.24 9.68
N ARG A 167 1.31 5.03 10.76
CA ARG A 167 0.08 5.69 11.23
C ARG A 167 -0.53 6.60 10.18
N MET A 168 0.30 7.19 9.32
CA MET A 168 -0.22 7.96 8.20
C MET A 168 -0.99 7.08 7.22
N MET A 169 -0.45 5.91 6.85
CA MET A 169 -1.15 4.96 5.96
C MET A 169 -2.43 4.41 6.59
N GLU A 170 -2.43 4.18 7.90
CA GLU A 170 -3.65 3.84 8.66
C GLU A 170 -4.68 4.98 8.60
N GLN A 171 -4.26 6.24 8.78
CA GLN A 171 -5.15 7.41 8.71
C GLN A 171 -5.82 7.56 7.34
N VAL A 172 -5.12 7.24 6.26
CA VAL A 172 -5.67 7.28 4.89
C VAL A 172 -6.28 5.96 4.44
N LYS A 173 -6.31 4.94 5.30
CA LYS A 173 -6.87 3.61 5.04
C LYS A 173 -6.21 2.87 3.86
N VAL A 174 -4.91 3.08 3.66
CA VAL A 174 -4.13 2.42 2.61
C VAL A 174 -3.46 1.18 3.21
N PRO A 175 -3.65 -0.03 2.63
CA PRO A 175 -3.05 -1.25 3.17
C PRO A 175 -1.54 -1.24 2.97
N ILE A 176 -0.78 -1.57 4.02
CA ILE A 176 0.67 -1.75 3.91
C ILE A 176 0.91 -3.16 3.36
N ILE A 177 1.37 -3.22 2.11
CA ILE A 177 1.64 -4.49 1.42
C ILE A 177 3.03 -5.04 1.75
N GLY A 178 3.90 -4.21 2.33
CA GLY A 178 5.05 -4.70 3.06
C GLY A 178 6.12 -3.67 3.38
N VAL A 179 7.16 -4.12 4.07
CA VAL A 179 8.30 -3.32 4.52
C VAL A 179 9.57 -3.80 3.81
N ILE A 180 10.37 -2.86 3.31
CA ILE A 180 11.72 -3.10 2.77
C ILE A 180 12.73 -2.46 3.72
N GLU A 181 13.71 -3.25 4.16
CA GLU A 181 14.87 -2.73 4.91
C GLU A 181 16.03 -2.45 3.94
N ASN A 182 16.20 -1.20 3.56
CA ASN A 182 17.29 -0.74 2.72
C ASN A 182 18.55 -0.46 3.55
N MET A 183 19.72 -0.46 2.89
CA MET A 183 21.03 -0.26 3.53
C MET A 183 21.34 -1.28 4.63
N SER A 184 20.88 -2.53 4.46
CA SER A 184 21.02 -3.62 5.43
C SER A 184 22.25 -4.47 5.14
N GLY A 185 23.38 -4.09 5.73
CA GLY A 185 24.69 -4.66 5.43
C GLY A 185 25.42 -3.93 4.30
N PHE A 186 26.57 -4.44 3.91
CA PHE A 186 27.48 -3.89 2.92
C PHE A 186 28.06 -5.00 2.05
N THR A 187 27.79 -4.93 0.75
CA THR A 187 28.32 -5.82 -0.28
C THR A 187 29.79 -5.48 -0.54
N CYS A 188 30.69 -6.42 -0.25
CA CYS A 188 32.10 -6.26 -0.57
C CYS A 188 32.32 -6.24 -2.09
N PRO A 189 32.92 -5.18 -2.67
CA PRO A 189 33.11 -5.09 -4.11
C PRO A 189 34.12 -6.12 -4.65
N SER A 190 34.99 -6.66 -3.80
CA SER A 190 36.04 -7.59 -4.22
C SER A 190 35.60 -9.06 -4.20
N CYS A 191 34.72 -9.45 -3.28
CA CYS A 191 34.31 -10.85 -3.10
C CYS A 191 32.80 -11.09 -3.11
N GLY A 192 31.97 -10.04 -3.16
CA GLY A 192 30.51 -10.15 -3.16
C GLY A 192 29.89 -10.56 -1.82
N GLU A 193 30.70 -10.77 -0.77
CA GLU A 193 30.21 -11.10 0.57
C GLU A 193 29.48 -9.90 1.20
N VAL A 194 28.31 -10.15 1.80
CA VAL A 194 27.56 -9.13 2.53
C VAL A 194 27.99 -9.13 3.99
N SER A 195 28.68 -8.07 4.39
CA SER A 195 29.11 -7.83 5.77
C SER A 195 28.12 -6.93 6.50
N HIS A 196 27.99 -7.09 7.82
CA HIS A 196 27.04 -6.30 8.60
C HIS A 196 27.77 -5.22 9.39
N ILE A 197 27.74 -4.01 8.86
CA ILE A 197 28.37 -2.83 9.48
C ILE A 197 27.50 -2.18 10.57
N PHE A 198 26.20 -2.48 10.58
CA PHE A 198 25.22 -1.99 11.56
C PHE A 198 24.40 -3.15 12.14
N HIS A 199 23.61 -2.86 13.18
CA HIS A 199 22.58 -3.76 13.69
C HIS A 199 21.62 -4.15 12.56
N GLN A 200 21.08 -5.37 12.60
CA GLN A 200 20.17 -5.91 11.57
C GLN A 200 18.76 -6.10 12.11
N GLY A 201 17.80 -6.19 11.20
CA GLY A 201 16.46 -6.68 11.50
C GLY A 201 15.53 -5.66 12.14
N GLY A 202 15.87 -4.37 12.10
CA GLY A 202 14.97 -3.31 12.53
C GLY A 202 13.68 -3.31 11.71
N GLY A 203 13.79 -3.36 10.38
CA GLY A 203 12.65 -3.40 9.46
C GLY A 203 11.84 -4.69 9.58
N GLU A 204 12.50 -5.83 9.79
CA GLU A 204 11.82 -7.13 9.98
C GLU A 204 11.05 -7.16 11.31
N ALA A 205 11.64 -6.67 12.40
CA ALA A 205 10.98 -6.56 13.70
C ALA A 205 9.77 -5.61 13.62
N ILE A 206 9.91 -4.48 12.92
CA ILE A 206 8.81 -3.54 12.66
C ILE A 206 7.69 -4.25 11.91
N ALA A 207 7.99 -4.96 10.83
CA ALA A 207 6.99 -5.68 10.04
C ALA A 207 6.23 -6.72 10.88
N ALA A 208 6.96 -7.50 11.70
CA ALA A 208 6.39 -8.49 12.60
C ALA A 208 5.47 -7.88 13.67
N GLU A 209 5.87 -6.77 14.30
CA GLU A 209 5.07 -6.11 15.34
C GLU A 209 3.74 -5.57 14.79
N LEU A 210 3.74 -5.11 13.54
CA LEU A 210 2.57 -4.55 12.87
C LEU A 210 1.70 -5.61 12.19
N GLY A 211 2.20 -6.85 12.10
CA GLY A 211 1.55 -7.92 11.36
C GLY A 211 1.48 -7.64 9.85
N VAL A 212 2.48 -6.96 9.28
CA VAL A 212 2.59 -6.70 7.83
C VAL A 212 3.72 -7.51 7.21
N PRO A 213 3.69 -7.80 5.90
CA PRO A 213 4.75 -8.57 5.25
C PRO A 213 6.12 -7.87 5.31
N PHE A 214 7.18 -8.64 5.54
CA PHE A 214 8.55 -8.21 5.32
C PHE A 214 8.99 -8.66 3.92
N LEU A 215 9.23 -7.71 3.02
CA LEU A 215 9.51 -8.02 1.61
C LEU A 215 10.97 -8.38 1.36
N GLY A 216 11.88 -7.88 2.20
CA GLY A 216 13.29 -8.22 2.12
C GLY A 216 14.24 -7.12 2.56
N ARG A 217 15.53 -7.42 2.39
CA ARG A 217 16.66 -6.56 2.73
C ARG A 217 17.44 -6.21 1.48
N VAL A 218 17.83 -4.95 1.35
CA VAL A 218 18.76 -4.51 0.30
C VAL A 218 20.05 -4.04 0.98
N PRO A 219 21.20 -4.70 0.72
CA PRO A 219 22.48 -4.27 1.27
C PRO A 219 22.97 -2.97 0.60
N LEU A 220 23.85 -2.24 1.29
CA LEU A 220 24.64 -1.18 0.66
C LEU A 220 25.54 -1.80 -0.40
N ASP A 221 25.51 -1.24 -1.60
CA ASP A 221 26.34 -1.67 -2.71
C ASP A 221 26.85 -0.40 -3.41
N PRO A 222 28.19 -0.18 -3.48
CA PRO A 222 28.75 0.98 -4.17
C PRO A 222 28.23 1.15 -5.59
N ALA A 223 27.99 0.05 -6.30
CA ALA A 223 27.50 0.07 -7.67
C ALA A 223 26.12 0.74 -7.80
N ILE A 224 25.32 0.83 -6.72
CA ILE A 224 24.03 1.54 -6.73
C ILE A 224 24.21 3.03 -7.01
N VAL A 225 25.26 3.63 -6.43
CA VAL A 225 25.51 5.07 -6.58
C VAL A 225 25.96 5.35 -8.01
N ASP A 226 26.96 4.61 -8.48
CA ASP A 226 27.49 4.75 -9.83
C ASP A 226 26.39 4.52 -10.89
N SER A 227 25.59 3.46 -10.73
CA SER A 227 24.43 3.15 -11.57
C SER A 227 23.38 4.27 -11.60
N GLY A 228 23.13 4.89 -10.44
CA GLY A 228 22.16 5.98 -10.31
C GLY A 228 22.62 7.25 -11.02
N ASP A 229 23.90 7.59 -10.90
CA ASP A 229 24.49 8.77 -11.53
C ASP A 229 24.63 8.59 -13.06
N ASP A 230 24.91 7.36 -13.51
CA ASP A 230 25.00 7.00 -14.94
C ASP A 230 23.61 6.88 -15.61
N GLY A 231 22.52 6.93 -14.84
CA GLY A 231 21.16 6.79 -15.35
C GLY A 231 20.80 5.37 -15.82
N VAL A 232 21.55 4.36 -15.37
CA VAL A 232 21.33 2.95 -15.67
C VAL A 232 21.11 2.20 -14.36
N PRO A 233 19.87 1.88 -13.98
CA PRO A 233 19.55 1.25 -12.69
C PRO A 233 20.38 -0.02 -12.40
N LEU A 234 20.75 -0.24 -11.13
CA LEU A 234 21.61 -1.36 -10.69
C LEU A 234 21.12 -2.71 -11.24
N VAL A 235 19.82 -2.96 -11.20
CA VAL A 235 19.24 -4.21 -11.69
C VAL A 235 19.48 -4.46 -13.18
N ILE A 236 19.88 -3.45 -13.97
CA ILE A 236 20.32 -3.56 -15.36
C ILE A 236 21.84 -3.59 -15.44
N ALA A 237 22.52 -2.65 -14.78
CA ALA A 237 23.97 -2.48 -14.91
C ALA A 237 24.75 -3.66 -14.31
N HIS A 238 24.30 -4.16 -13.15
CA HIS A 238 25.00 -5.17 -12.35
C HIS A 238 24.01 -6.22 -11.79
N PRO A 239 23.32 -6.99 -12.65
CA PRO A 239 22.23 -7.88 -12.24
C PRO A 239 22.67 -9.02 -11.29
N GLU A 240 23.95 -9.37 -11.28
CA GLU A 240 24.53 -10.44 -10.45
C GLU A 240 24.80 -10.03 -9.00
N THR A 241 24.76 -8.74 -8.66
CA THR A 241 25.12 -8.31 -7.31
C THR A 241 24.05 -8.71 -6.28
N PRO A 242 24.43 -8.93 -5.01
CA PRO A 242 23.47 -9.22 -3.95
C PRO A 242 22.34 -8.19 -3.84
N ALA A 243 22.64 -6.91 -4.06
CA ALA A 243 21.63 -5.86 -4.04
C ALA A 243 20.65 -5.94 -5.23
N ALA A 244 21.14 -6.23 -6.44
CA ALA A 244 20.29 -6.41 -7.61
C ALA A 244 19.36 -7.62 -7.42
N GLN A 245 19.90 -8.74 -6.93
CA GLN A 245 19.13 -9.94 -6.63
C GLN A 245 18.08 -9.70 -5.54
N ALA A 246 18.40 -8.89 -4.51
CA ALA A 246 17.42 -8.48 -3.50
C ALA A 246 16.25 -7.70 -4.13
N TYR A 247 16.51 -6.76 -5.03
CA TYR A 247 15.43 -6.04 -5.74
C TYR A 247 14.57 -6.98 -6.59
N VAL A 248 15.17 -7.94 -7.28
CA VAL A 248 14.44 -8.95 -8.08
C VAL A 248 13.55 -9.82 -7.17
N GLN A 249 14.04 -10.25 -6.01
CA GLN A 249 13.26 -11.03 -5.05
C GLN A 249 12.10 -10.22 -4.45
N ILE A 250 12.35 -8.96 -4.09
CA ILE A 250 11.31 -8.04 -3.59
C ILE A 250 10.27 -7.78 -4.68
N ALA A 251 10.70 -7.58 -5.93
CA ALA A 251 9.80 -7.41 -7.07
C ALA A 251 8.93 -8.65 -7.30
N ALA A 252 9.52 -9.84 -7.21
CA ALA A 252 8.78 -11.10 -7.30
C ALA A 252 7.77 -11.25 -6.15
N ALA A 253 8.12 -10.85 -4.93
CA ALA A 253 7.17 -10.81 -3.81
C ALA A 253 6.05 -9.78 -4.02
N LEU A 254 6.33 -8.65 -4.67
CA LEU A 254 5.31 -7.63 -4.99
C LEU A 254 4.44 -7.96 -6.22
N ALA A 255 4.98 -8.69 -7.19
CA ALA A 255 4.26 -9.17 -8.35
C ALA A 255 3.46 -10.43 -8.04
N GLY A 256 4.06 -11.36 -7.28
CA GLY A 256 3.49 -12.62 -6.83
C GLY A 256 2.58 -12.48 -5.61
N SER A 257 2.72 -11.39 -4.85
CA SER A 257 1.51 -10.77 -4.29
C SER A 257 0.75 -10.17 -5.46
N GLU A 258 0.08 -11.01 -6.25
CA GLU A 258 -1.24 -10.63 -6.69
C GLU A 258 -1.91 -9.99 -5.47
N ALA A 259 -2.73 -8.96 -5.65
CA ALA A 259 -3.76 -8.78 -4.64
C ALA A 259 -4.49 -10.11 -4.63
N GLU A 260 -4.12 -11.02 -3.72
CA GLU A 260 -4.59 -12.39 -3.67
C GLU A 260 -6.11 -12.24 -3.64
N THR A 261 -6.76 -12.51 -4.76
CA THR A 261 -8.22 -12.47 -4.88
C THR A 261 -8.83 -13.68 -4.17
N GLY A 262 -8.20 -14.14 -3.09
CA GLY A 262 -8.78 -15.03 -2.12
C GLY A 262 -9.55 -14.19 -1.12
N GLY A 263 -10.87 -14.15 -1.24
CA GLY A 263 -11.73 -13.36 -0.37
C GLY A 263 -12.80 -12.62 -1.15
N VAL A 264 -13.83 -12.12 -0.46
CA VAL A 264 -14.90 -11.31 -1.06
C VAL A 264 -14.36 -10.21 -1.97
N ALA A 265 -15.10 -9.85 -3.03
CA ALA A 265 -14.67 -8.78 -3.94
C ALA A 265 -14.45 -7.45 -3.20
N LEU A 266 -13.25 -6.88 -3.30
CA LEU A 266 -12.85 -5.61 -2.68
C LEU A 266 -12.47 -4.57 -3.74
N PRO A 267 -12.68 -3.26 -3.47
CA PRO A 267 -13.42 -2.74 -2.32
C PRO A 267 -14.94 -2.93 -2.46
N PHE A 268 -15.65 -2.96 -1.34
CA PHE A 268 -17.11 -2.94 -1.31
C PHE A 268 -17.63 -1.94 -0.28
N ASP A 269 -18.87 -1.50 -0.48
CA ASP A 269 -19.57 -0.59 0.41
C ASP A 269 -21.05 -0.99 0.47
N TRP A 270 -21.36 -1.81 1.46
CA TRP A 270 -22.62 -2.51 1.59
C TRP A 270 -23.57 -1.76 2.52
N ASN A 271 -24.69 -1.30 1.95
CA ASN A 271 -25.86 -0.90 2.73
C ASN A 271 -26.66 -2.14 3.15
N VAL A 272 -26.67 -2.43 4.45
CA VAL A 272 -27.21 -3.68 4.98
C VAL A 272 -28.72 -3.79 4.76
N ALA A 273 -29.44 -2.67 4.84
CA ALA A 273 -30.90 -2.64 4.69
C ALA A 273 -31.35 -2.86 3.24
N THR A 274 -30.62 -2.33 2.26
CA THR A 274 -31.00 -2.39 0.84
C THR A 274 -30.28 -3.48 0.06
N GLY A 275 -29.21 -4.05 0.60
CA GLY A 275 -28.34 -5.00 -0.09
C GLY A 275 -27.42 -4.36 -1.15
N VAL A 276 -27.55 -3.06 -1.41
CA VAL A 276 -26.73 -2.35 -2.41
C VAL A 276 -25.27 -2.37 -1.98
N GLY A 277 -24.39 -2.74 -2.90
CA GLY A 277 -22.94 -2.78 -2.68
C GLY A 277 -22.43 -3.96 -1.84
N LYS A 278 -23.28 -4.98 -1.60
CA LYS A 278 -22.86 -6.25 -1.02
C LYS A 278 -21.83 -6.95 -1.94
N PRO A 279 -20.69 -7.44 -1.41
CA PRO A 279 -19.69 -8.11 -2.23
C PRO A 279 -20.19 -9.48 -2.70
N ALA A 280 -19.82 -9.86 -3.92
CA ALA A 280 -20.07 -11.20 -4.43
C ALA A 280 -19.16 -12.23 -3.72
N PRO A 281 -19.66 -13.45 -3.45
CA PRO A 281 -18.83 -14.53 -2.92
C PRO A 281 -17.83 -15.02 -3.96
N VAL A 282 -16.65 -15.41 -3.52
CA VAL A 282 -15.56 -15.90 -4.37
C VAL A 282 -15.37 -17.42 -4.18
N PRO A 283 -15.12 -18.20 -5.26
CA PRO A 283 -14.87 -19.63 -5.15
C PRO A 283 -13.65 -19.96 -4.26
N ALA A 284 -13.66 -21.11 -3.60
CA ALA A 284 -12.52 -21.56 -2.81
C ALA A 284 -11.38 -22.03 -3.75
N ASP A 285 -10.33 -21.22 -3.88
CA ASP A 285 -9.11 -21.57 -4.62
C ASP A 285 -7.88 -21.81 -3.73
N GLY A 286 -8.07 -21.86 -2.41
CA GLY A 286 -7.08 -22.37 -1.45
C GLY A 286 -5.88 -21.46 -1.16
N SER A 287 -5.88 -20.22 -1.65
CA SER A 287 -4.72 -19.33 -1.62
C SER A 287 -4.62 -18.42 -0.36
N ALA A 288 -5.73 -17.86 0.13
CA ALA A 288 -5.74 -16.96 1.30
C ALA A 288 -6.60 -17.48 2.47
N GLN A 289 -6.03 -18.28 3.37
CA GLN A 289 -6.77 -18.93 4.46
C GLN A 289 -7.44 -17.95 5.45
N ASP A 290 -6.94 -16.72 5.60
CA ASP A 290 -7.41 -15.76 6.62
C ASP A 290 -8.44 -14.73 6.10
N LEU A 291 -8.74 -14.73 4.79
CA LEU A 291 -9.69 -13.81 4.18
C LEU A 291 -11.05 -14.47 3.95
N PRO A 292 -12.16 -13.85 4.37
CA PRO A 292 -13.47 -14.45 4.14
C PRO A 292 -13.84 -14.38 2.67
N ARG A 293 -14.26 -15.51 2.10
CA ARG A 293 -14.73 -15.65 0.71
C ARG A 293 -16.17 -15.17 0.51
N ALA A 294 -16.96 -15.10 1.58
CA ALA A 294 -18.34 -14.67 1.55
C ALA A 294 -18.70 -13.89 2.81
N LEU A 295 -19.54 -12.86 2.65
CA LEU A 295 -20.16 -12.11 3.74
C LEU A 295 -21.67 -12.04 3.54
N ASP A 296 -22.41 -12.23 4.62
CA ASP A 296 -23.86 -12.07 4.65
C ASP A 296 -24.37 -11.60 6.02
N PHE A 297 -25.59 -11.11 6.10
CA PHE A 297 -26.17 -10.59 7.34
C PHE A 297 -27.66 -10.89 7.36
N ASP A 298 -28.12 -11.53 8.43
CA ASP A 298 -29.51 -11.83 8.68
C ASP A 298 -29.86 -11.62 10.17
N ALA A 299 -31.03 -12.12 10.59
CA ALA A 299 -31.49 -12.00 11.97
C ALA A 299 -30.56 -12.65 13.01
N ALA A 300 -29.75 -13.65 12.62
CA ALA A 300 -28.80 -14.31 13.50
C ALA A 300 -27.49 -13.50 13.65
N GLY A 301 -27.15 -12.67 12.67
CA GLY A 301 -26.01 -11.76 12.72
C GLY A 301 -25.18 -11.75 11.44
N LEU A 302 -23.94 -11.28 11.56
CA LEU A 302 -22.98 -11.24 10.45
C LEU A 302 -22.38 -12.63 10.24
N ARG A 303 -22.60 -13.18 9.05
CA ARG A 303 -22.04 -14.45 8.59
C ARG A 303 -20.80 -14.21 7.75
N LEU A 304 -19.72 -14.90 8.08
CA LEU A 304 -18.46 -14.92 7.35
C LEU A 304 -18.07 -16.38 7.06
N GLU A 305 -17.60 -16.64 5.84
CA GLU A 305 -17.06 -17.95 5.47
C GLU A 305 -15.63 -17.80 4.94
N TRP A 306 -14.74 -18.72 5.28
CA TRP A 306 -13.35 -18.77 4.83
C TRP A 306 -13.10 -19.89 3.81
N PRO A 307 -12.03 -19.81 3.01
CA PRO A 307 -11.70 -20.82 1.99
C PRO A 307 -11.47 -22.24 2.51
N ASP A 308 -11.10 -22.39 3.79
CA ASP A 308 -10.93 -23.68 4.45
C ASP A 308 -12.26 -24.31 4.91
N GLY A 309 -13.39 -23.66 4.64
CA GLY A 309 -14.72 -24.11 5.01
C GLY A 309 -15.14 -23.71 6.43
N GLU A 310 -14.31 -22.99 7.18
CA GLU A 310 -14.72 -22.42 8.46
C GLU A 310 -15.80 -21.34 8.22
N GLY A 311 -16.89 -21.39 8.99
CA GLY A 311 -17.96 -20.41 8.97
C GLY A 311 -18.20 -19.83 10.36
N ARG A 312 -18.45 -18.52 10.44
CA ARG A 312 -18.78 -17.83 11.70
C ARG A 312 -20.03 -16.99 11.52
N THR A 313 -20.91 -17.03 12.52
CA THR A 313 -22.05 -16.11 12.65
C THR A 313 -21.87 -15.33 13.94
N ILE A 314 -21.79 -14.00 13.85
CA ILE A 314 -21.55 -13.13 15.00
C ILE A 314 -22.77 -12.22 15.19
N PRO A 315 -23.47 -12.29 16.34
CA PRO A 315 -24.61 -11.44 16.61
C PRO A 315 -24.26 -9.94 16.52
N ALA A 316 -25.20 -9.14 16.04
CA ALA A 316 -25.01 -7.69 15.86
C ALA A 316 -24.61 -6.96 17.16
N ARG A 317 -25.21 -7.38 18.27
CA ARG A 317 -24.89 -6.85 19.61
C ARG A 317 -23.47 -7.22 20.04
N ASP A 318 -23.04 -8.45 19.79
CA ASP A 318 -21.72 -8.92 20.17
C ASP A 318 -20.64 -8.20 19.36
N LEU A 319 -20.86 -7.99 18.06
CA LEU A 319 -20.02 -7.12 17.24
C LEU A 319 -19.91 -5.73 17.88
N ARG A 320 -21.03 -5.12 18.26
CA ARG A 320 -21.05 -3.78 18.84
C ARG A 320 -20.31 -3.69 20.17
N ILE A 321 -20.45 -4.70 21.04
CA ILE A 321 -19.75 -4.81 22.34
C ILE A 321 -18.26 -5.05 22.12
N ALA A 322 -17.90 -5.79 21.07
CA ALA A 322 -16.52 -6.08 20.68
C ALA A 322 -15.85 -4.97 19.88
N CYS A 323 -16.48 -3.80 19.71
CA CYS A 323 -15.94 -2.70 18.92
C CYS A 323 -14.53 -2.30 19.39
N PRO A 324 -13.49 -2.37 18.53
CA PRO A 324 -12.11 -2.14 18.92
C PRO A 324 -11.67 -0.67 18.83
N CYS A 325 -12.58 0.26 18.51
CA CYS A 325 -12.21 1.67 18.33
C CYS A 325 -11.82 2.35 19.65
N ALA A 326 -11.05 3.44 19.55
CA ALA A 326 -10.59 4.25 20.68
C ALA A 326 -11.73 4.83 21.54
N ALA A 327 -12.95 4.95 21.00
CA ALA A 327 -14.12 5.39 21.76
C ALA A 327 -14.75 4.27 22.62
N CYS A 328 -14.42 3.00 22.36
CA CYS A 328 -14.97 1.84 23.06
C CYS A 328 -13.91 1.08 23.86
N ARG A 329 -12.62 1.27 23.57
CA ARG A 329 -11.50 0.64 24.25
C ARG A 329 -10.37 1.65 24.43
N ASP A 330 -9.78 1.68 25.61
CA ASP A 330 -8.61 2.50 25.90
C ASP A 330 -7.39 1.96 25.14
N GLU A 331 -6.69 2.82 24.40
CA GLU A 331 -5.56 2.42 23.56
C GLU A 331 -4.30 2.03 24.35
N MET A 332 -4.17 2.52 25.60
CA MET A 332 -2.98 2.35 26.42
C MET A 332 -3.09 1.13 27.33
N THR A 333 -4.27 0.90 27.89
CA THR A 333 -4.54 -0.22 28.82
C THR A 333 -5.23 -1.39 28.14
N GLY A 334 -5.87 -1.17 26.99
CA GLY A 334 -6.71 -2.15 26.32
C GLY A 334 -8.03 -2.42 27.04
N GLU A 335 -8.35 -1.69 28.11
CA GLU A 335 -9.59 -1.86 28.87
C GLU A 335 -10.81 -1.36 28.10
N ARG A 336 -11.94 -2.05 28.27
CA ARG A 336 -13.20 -1.70 27.61
C ARG A 336 -13.80 -0.47 28.31
N LEU A 337 -13.96 0.62 27.55
CA LEU A 337 -14.65 1.84 27.98
C LEU A 337 -16.16 1.77 27.77
N LEU A 338 -16.59 0.99 26.79
CA LEU A 338 -18.00 0.74 26.50
C LEU A 338 -18.66 -0.12 27.58
N ASP A 339 -19.74 0.37 28.18
CA ASP A 339 -20.61 -0.44 29.02
C ASP A 339 -21.45 -1.41 28.15
N PRO A 340 -21.27 -2.74 28.28
CA PRO A 340 -22.04 -3.73 27.51
C PRO A 340 -23.54 -3.69 27.80
N LEU A 341 -23.96 -3.26 29.00
CA LEU A 341 -25.37 -3.19 29.38
C LEU A 341 -26.09 -2.02 28.69
N ALA A 342 -25.35 -0.97 28.32
CA ALA A 342 -25.89 0.18 27.59
C ALA A 342 -26.15 -0.13 26.09
N VAL A 343 -25.62 -1.24 25.56
CA VAL A 343 -25.83 -1.63 24.16
C VAL A 343 -27.18 -2.32 23.99
N ALA A 344 -28.09 -1.66 23.26
CA ALA A 344 -29.43 -2.15 22.98
C ALA A 344 -29.42 -3.52 22.28
N LEU A 345 -30.35 -4.41 22.68
CA LEU A 345 -30.54 -5.72 22.05
C LEU A 345 -30.91 -5.64 20.56
N SER A 346 -31.54 -4.54 20.15
CA SER A 346 -31.96 -4.29 18.77
C SER A 346 -30.91 -3.60 17.90
N VAL A 347 -29.67 -3.43 18.39
CA VAL A 347 -28.62 -2.78 17.61
C VAL A 347 -28.33 -3.60 16.36
N THR A 348 -28.26 -2.94 15.19
CA THR A 348 -27.98 -3.60 13.92
C THR A 348 -26.92 -2.82 13.12
N PRO A 349 -26.06 -3.49 12.36
CA PRO A 349 -25.30 -2.88 11.29
C PRO A 349 -26.22 -2.16 10.30
N THR A 350 -25.86 -0.94 9.92
CA THR A 350 -26.52 -0.14 8.88
C THR A 350 -25.69 -0.06 7.61
N ARG A 351 -24.36 -0.12 7.75
CA ARG A 351 -23.39 -0.11 6.66
C ARG A 351 -22.21 -0.99 7.03
N ILE A 352 -21.74 -1.80 6.08
CA ILE A 352 -20.52 -2.60 6.19
C ILE A 352 -19.67 -2.29 4.97
N TRP A 353 -18.41 -1.92 5.14
CA TRP A 353 -17.53 -1.62 4.01
C TRP A 353 -16.17 -2.26 4.21
N SER A 354 -15.47 -2.54 3.11
CA SER A 354 -14.10 -3.05 3.17
C SER A 354 -13.13 -1.98 3.66
N VAL A 355 -12.25 -2.33 4.60
CA VAL A 355 -11.12 -1.50 5.04
C VAL A 355 -9.84 -2.20 4.59
N GLY A 356 -9.34 -1.80 3.41
CA GLY A 356 -8.30 -2.55 2.71
C GLY A 356 -8.71 -4.01 2.49
N ASN A 357 -7.74 -4.92 2.51
CA ASN A 357 -7.97 -6.35 2.34
C ASN A 357 -7.97 -7.14 3.66
N TYR A 358 -7.93 -6.49 4.82
CA TYR A 358 -7.72 -7.19 6.10
C TYR A 358 -8.85 -6.98 7.11
N ALA A 359 -9.80 -6.10 6.84
CA ALA A 359 -10.84 -5.71 7.79
C ALA A 359 -12.12 -5.22 7.12
N ILE A 360 -13.18 -5.13 7.93
CA ILE A 360 -14.42 -4.43 7.58
C ILE A 360 -14.69 -3.30 8.58
N GLY A 361 -15.23 -2.19 8.09
CA GLY A 361 -15.82 -1.17 8.92
C GLY A 361 -17.32 -1.40 9.05
N ILE A 362 -17.89 -1.07 10.21
CA ILE A 362 -19.32 -1.22 10.51
C ILE A 362 -19.87 0.06 11.13
N ASN A 363 -20.96 0.56 10.55
CA ASN A 363 -21.84 1.54 11.20
C ASN A 363 -22.99 0.81 11.85
N PHE A 364 -23.41 1.27 13.03
CA PHE A 364 -24.50 0.70 13.80
C PHE A 364 -25.69 1.66 13.90
N SER A 365 -26.86 1.09 14.16
CA SER A 365 -28.13 1.83 14.30
C SER A 365 -28.20 2.74 15.53
N ASP A 366 -27.30 2.57 16.50
CA ASP A 366 -27.14 3.46 17.66
C ASP A 366 -26.34 4.74 17.33
N GLY A 367 -25.98 4.94 16.05
CA GLY A 367 -25.20 6.09 15.57
C GLY A 367 -23.68 5.89 15.63
N HIS A 368 -23.20 4.75 16.14
CA HIS A 368 -21.77 4.47 16.20
C HIS A 368 -21.20 4.13 14.80
N ALA A 369 -20.12 4.79 14.37
CA ALA A 369 -19.61 4.72 13.00
C ALA A 369 -18.09 4.56 12.86
N SER A 370 -17.40 4.18 13.95
CA SER A 370 -15.93 4.07 14.00
C SER A 370 -15.40 2.65 14.17
N GLY A 371 -16.26 1.63 14.17
CA GLY A 371 -15.85 0.25 14.40
C GLY A 371 -15.18 -0.36 13.17
N ILE A 372 -13.93 -0.82 13.31
CA ILE A 372 -13.16 -1.53 12.27
C ILE A 372 -12.73 -2.87 12.83
N TYR A 373 -13.14 -3.97 12.18
CA TYR A 373 -12.91 -5.33 12.64
C TYR A 373 -12.03 -6.06 11.64
N THR A 374 -10.87 -6.55 12.08
CA THR A 374 -9.99 -7.34 11.21
C THR A 374 -10.60 -8.72 10.96
N PHE A 375 -10.37 -9.30 9.78
CA PHE A 375 -10.84 -10.65 9.47
C PHE A 375 -10.28 -11.67 10.46
N LYS A 376 -9.04 -11.48 10.90
CA LYS A 376 -8.41 -12.28 11.95
C LYS A 376 -9.12 -12.15 13.31
N SER A 377 -9.60 -10.96 13.69
CA SER A 377 -10.34 -10.80 14.94
C SER A 377 -11.74 -11.40 14.84
N LEU A 378 -12.44 -11.19 13.72
CA LEU A 378 -13.74 -11.78 13.43
C LEU A 378 -13.70 -13.31 13.43
N ARG A 379 -12.65 -13.89 12.83
CA ARG A 379 -12.42 -15.34 12.84
C ARG A 379 -12.24 -15.91 14.25
N ARG A 380 -11.61 -15.13 15.15
CA ARG A 380 -11.33 -15.49 16.55
C ARG A 380 -12.44 -15.14 17.53
N MET A 381 -13.45 -14.37 17.12
CA MET A 381 -14.57 -14.05 18.02
C MET A 381 -15.33 -15.32 18.35
N GLN A 382 -15.24 -15.72 19.62
CA GLN A 382 -16.16 -16.70 20.18
C GLN A 382 -17.53 -16.01 20.24
N GLY A 383 -18.50 -16.54 19.50
CA GLY A 383 -19.90 -16.24 19.80
C GLY A 383 -20.14 -16.59 21.26
N ALA A 384 -20.91 -15.77 21.98
CA ALA A 384 -21.29 -16.13 23.33
C ALA A 384 -21.81 -17.57 23.30
N GLU A 385 -21.11 -18.47 24.00
CA GLU A 385 -21.66 -19.78 24.30
C GLU A 385 -23.04 -19.50 24.90
N THR A 386 -24.07 -20.13 24.33
CA THR A 386 -25.30 -20.38 25.06
C THR A 386 -24.90 -21.02 26.38
N GLU A 387 -24.74 -20.22 27.44
CA GLU A 387 -24.86 -20.69 28.80
C GLU A 387 -26.30 -21.23 28.90
N ASP A 388 -26.41 -22.55 28.83
CA ASP A 388 -27.62 -23.28 29.15
C ASP A 388 -28.06 -22.88 30.57
N VAL A 389 -29.27 -22.31 30.63
CA VAL A 389 -30.25 -22.25 31.75
C VAL A 389 -29.73 -21.92 33.15
#